data_AF-F0RRP2-F1
#
_entry.id   AF-F0RRP2-F1
#
_cell.length_a   1.000
_cell.length_b   1.000
_cell.length_c   1.000
_cell.angle_alpha   90.00
_cell.angle_beta   90.00
_cell.angle_gamma   90.00
#
_symmetry.space_group_name_H-M   'P 1'
#
loop_
_entity.id
_entity.type
_entity.pdbx_description
1 polymer ?
#
loop_
_entity_poly.entity_id
_entity_poly.type
_entity_poly.pdbx_seq_one_letter_code
_entity_poly.pdbx_strand_id
1 'polypeptide(L)'
;MISNREVINSRPNYCFSDFVQACRETLSGKHVSVGLENWVHKDAYNDFNLTTKSQILEFITAGGLENMEFVNSTHYRISNEFPPPICDAYTFSSGSICGYISIFYSQQNQRWIIKSLHRCRKRDETDFALAFRKAGMLNDEKNEE
;
A
#
# COMPACT_ATOMS: atom_id res chain seq x y z
N MET A 1 34.79 1.41 0.85
CA MET A 1 33.44 1.32 0.24
C MET A 1 32.54 0.58 1.20
N ILE A 2 31.65 1.28 1.91
CA ILE A 2 30.72 0.65 2.85
C ILE A 2 29.56 0.10 2.01
N SER A 3 29.44 -1.23 1.99
CA SER A 3 28.29 -1.92 1.40
C SER A 3 27.05 -1.57 2.24
N ASN A 4 26.19 -0.71 1.68
CA ASN A 4 24.85 -0.44 2.23
C ASN A 4 23.98 -1.69 2.07
N ARG A 5 24.15 -2.68 2.95
CA ARG A 5 23.16 -3.74 3.12
C ARG A 5 21.93 -3.10 3.76
N GLU A 6 20.85 -2.99 3.00
CA GLU A 6 19.55 -2.62 3.54
C GLU A 6 19.20 -3.60 4.66
N VAL A 7 19.07 -3.09 5.90
CA VAL A 7 18.59 -3.88 7.02
C VAL A 7 17.11 -4.12 6.77
N ILE A 8 16.75 -5.33 6.32
CA ILE A 8 15.37 -5.76 6.19
C ILE A 8 14.86 -6.02 7.60
N ASN A 9 14.15 -5.06 8.18
CA ASN A 9 13.46 -5.26 9.45
C ASN A 9 12.35 -6.30 9.26
N SER A 10 12.31 -7.29 10.15
CA SER A 10 11.34 -8.40 10.11
C SER A 10 10.01 -8.07 10.79
N ARG A 11 9.85 -6.83 11.28
CA ARG A 11 8.65 -6.34 11.96
C ARG A 11 8.35 -4.90 11.54
N PRO A 12 7.06 -4.49 11.53
CA PRO A 12 6.67 -3.10 11.33
C PRO A 12 7.28 -2.18 12.39
N ASN A 13 7.58 -0.95 11.99
CA ASN A 13 7.93 0.14 12.92
C ASN A 13 6.69 0.78 13.54
N TYR A 14 5.55 0.67 12.87
CA TYR A 14 4.31 1.33 13.22
C TYR A 14 3.20 0.33 13.56
N CYS A 15 2.33 0.75 14.47
CA CYS A 15 1.08 0.06 14.71
C CYS A 15 0.06 0.46 13.64
N PHE A 16 -0.35 -0.49 12.79
CA PHE A 16 -1.24 -0.19 11.67
C PHE A 16 -2.62 0.30 12.13
N SER A 17 -3.12 -0.12 13.30
CA SER A 17 -4.40 0.37 13.83
C SER A 17 -4.37 1.87 14.13
N ASP A 18 -3.23 2.42 14.51
CA ASP A 18 -3.08 3.85 14.80
C ASP A 18 -3.19 4.67 13.51
N PHE A 19 -2.64 4.14 12.41
CA PHE A 19 -2.81 4.71 11.08
C PHE A 19 -4.28 4.66 10.61
N VAL A 20 -4.97 3.54 10.80
CA VAL A 20 -6.41 3.42 10.46
C VAL A 20 -7.24 4.40 11.29
N GLN A 21 -6.92 4.56 12.58
CA GLN A 21 -7.58 5.53 13.45
C GLN A 21 -7.36 6.97 12.96
N ALA A 22 -6.14 7.32 12.55
CA ALA A 22 -5.85 8.62 11.94
C ALA A 22 -6.65 8.86 10.64
N CYS A 23 -6.86 7.82 9.82
CA CYS A 23 -7.73 7.93 8.64
C CYS A 23 -9.16 8.33 9.02
N ARG A 24 -9.73 7.70 10.06
CA ARG A 24 -11.09 8.03 10.56
C ARG A 24 -11.18 9.46 11.08
N GLU A 25 -10.17 9.92 11.82
CA GLU A 25 -10.12 11.28 12.34
C GLU A 25 -10.06 12.32 11.22
N THR A 26 -9.24 12.06 10.20
CA THR A 26 -9.16 12.91 9.01
C THR A 26 -10.50 12.99 8.27
N LEU A 27 -11.21 11.86 8.11
CA LEU A 27 -12.54 11.83 7.49
C LEU A 27 -13.59 12.59 8.32
N SER A 28 -13.50 12.54 9.65
CA SER A 28 -14.43 13.24 10.54
C SER A 28 -14.24 14.77 10.57
N GLY A 29 -13.21 15.30 9.92
CA GLY A 29 -12.90 16.73 9.90
C GLY A 29 -12.34 17.29 11.21
N LYS A 30 -12.09 16.45 12.22
CA LYS A 30 -11.58 16.86 13.54
C LYS A 30 -10.11 17.33 13.49
N HIS A 31 -9.28 16.63 12.73
CA HIS A 31 -7.86 16.92 12.57
C HIS A 31 -7.32 16.27 11.29
N VAL A 32 -6.53 17.00 10.48
CA VAL A 32 -5.89 16.41 9.29
C VAL A 32 -4.65 15.63 9.74
N SER A 33 -4.85 14.36 10.08
CA SER A 33 -3.80 13.46 10.57
C SER A 33 -3.19 12.57 9.48
N VAL A 34 -3.74 12.55 8.27
CA VAL A 34 -3.20 11.76 7.13
C VAL A 34 -3.00 12.64 5.89
N GLY A 35 -1.84 12.56 5.25
CA GLY A 35 -1.51 13.13 3.95
C GLY A 35 -1.22 12.05 2.90
N LEU A 36 -1.09 12.46 1.64
CA LEU A 36 -0.78 11.60 0.51
C LEU A 36 0.43 12.15 -0.24
N GLU A 37 1.32 11.28 -0.72
CA GLU A 37 2.32 11.66 -1.73
C GLU A 37 1.67 11.93 -3.09
N ASN A 38 2.31 12.77 -3.90
CA ASN A 38 1.70 13.32 -5.13
C ASN A 38 1.26 12.25 -6.13
N TRP A 39 2.01 11.15 -6.27
CA TRP A 39 1.67 10.07 -7.21
C TRP A 39 0.56 9.15 -6.72
N VAL A 40 0.25 9.14 -5.41
CA VAL A 40 -0.72 8.20 -4.82
C VAL A 40 -2.10 8.36 -5.43
N HIS A 41 -2.52 9.60 -5.73
CA HIS A 41 -3.81 9.84 -6.38
C HIS A 41 -3.92 9.16 -7.75
N LYS A 42 -2.85 9.24 -8.55
CA LYS A 42 -2.84 8.67 -9.90
C LYS A 42 -2.92 7.15 -9.84
N ASP A 43 -2.13 6.54 -8.98
CA ASP A 43 -2.08 5.08 -8.86
C ASP A 43 -3.38 4.53 -8.24
N ALA A 44 -3.89 5.16 -7.18
CA ALA A 44 -5.14 4.75 -6.55
C ALA A 44 -6.34 4.87 -7.50
N TYR A 45 -6.37 5.89 -8.35
CA TYR A 45 -7.38 6.02 -9.40
C TYR A 45 -7.26 4.91 -10.44
N ASN A 46 -6.06 4.68 -10.99
CA ASN A 46 -5.88 3.69 -12.06
C ASN A 46 -6.15 2.26 -11.59
N ASP A 47 -5.76 1.93 -10.36
CA ASP A 47 -5.77 0.55 -9.87
C ASP A 47 -7.02 0.18 -9.06
N PHE A 48 -7.65 1.15 -8.41
CA PHE A 48 -8.80 0.93 -7.52
C PHE A 48 -9.98 1.88 -7.79
N ASN A 49 -9.90 2.74 -8.81
CA ASN A 49 -10.90 3.76 -9.12
C ASN A 49 -11.20 4.72 -7.94
N LEU A 50 -10.19 5.00 -7.11
CA LEU A 50 -10.30 5.92 -5.97
C LEU A 50 -9.79 7.30 -6.38
N THR A 51 -10.72 8.23 -6.65
CA THR A 51 -10.40 9.54 -7.23
C THR A 51 -9.93 10.56 -6.18
N THR A 52 -10.57 10.56 -5.02
CA THR A 52 -10.35 11.57 -3.98
C THR A 52 -9.60 11.02 -2.78
N LYS A 53 -8.98 11.93 -2.02
CA LYS A 53 -8.36 11.57 -0.73
C LYS A 53 -9.40 10.93 0.20
N SER A 54 -10.60 11.47 0.28
CA SER A 54 -11.66 10.90 1.13
C SER A 54 -12.01 9.47 0.72
N GLN A 55 -12.15 9.18 -0.58
CA GLN A 55 -12.39 7.82 -1.07
C GLN A 55 -11.26 6.86 -0.71
N ILE A 56 -10.00 7.31 -0.77
CA ILE A 56 -8.85 6.49 -0.34
C ILE A 56 -8.94 6.18 1.16
N LEU A 57 -9.25 7.16 1.99
CA LEU A 57 -9.36 6.94 3.44
C LEU A 57 -10.60 6.11 3.80
N GLU A 58 -11.72 6.29 3.10
CA GLU A 58 -12.94 5.49 3.24
C GLU A 58 -12.66 4.02 2.88
N PHE A 59 -11.99 3.79 1.76
CA PHE A 59 -11.54 2.46 1.36
C PHE A 59 -10.73 1.75 2.46
N ILE A 60 -9.75 2.46 3.06
CA ILE A 60 -8.94 1.91 4.14
C ILE A 60 -9.78 1.62 5.39
N THR A 61 -10.59 2.59 5.82
CA THR A 61 -11.35 2.50 7.09
C THR A 61 -12.54 1.55 7.02
N ALA A 62 -13.07 1.30 5.82
CA ALA A 62 -14.13 0.33 5.55
C ALA A 62 -13.61 -1.12 5.41
N GLY A 63 -12.29 -1.34 5.52
CA GLY A 63 -11.70 -2.68 5.44
C GLY A 63 -11.27 -3.11 4.05
N GLY A 64 -11.08 -2.19 3.10
CA GLY A 64 -10.64 -2.49 1.73
C GLY A 64 -9.21 -3.07 1.63
N LEU A 65 -8.43 -3.01 2.71
CA LEU A 65 -7.13 -3.67 2.86
C LEU A 65 -7.31 -5.02 3.57
N GLU A 66 -7.77 -6.03 2.86
CA GLU A 66 -8.03 -7.37 3.41
C GLU A 66 -6.73 -8.19 3.48
N ASN A 67 -6.65 -9.19 4.37
CA ASN A 67 -5.54 -10.16 4.44
C ASN A 67 -4.14 -9.52 4.34
N MET A 68 -3.92 -8.46 5.12
CA MET A 68 -2.68 -7.70 5.05
C MET A 68 -1.46 -8.52 5.46
N GLU A 69 -0.40 -8.45 4.65
CA GLU A 69 0.88 -9.08 4.93
C GLU A 69 1.98 -8.02 4.93
N PHE A 70 2.79 -8.03 5.99
CA PHE A 70 3.93 -7.12 6.08
C PHE A 70 5.03 -7.54 5.10
N VAL A 71 5.52 -6.57 4.32
CA VAL A 71 6.57 -6.78 3.32
C VAL A 71 7.94 -6.43 3.89
N ASN A 72 8.11 -5.17 4.30
CA ASN A 72 9.36 -4.66 4.85
C ASN A 72 9.18 -3.29 5.51
N SER A 73 10.25 -2.85 6.19
CA SER A 73 10.43 -1.46 6.57
C SER A 73 11.73 -0.92 6.00
N THR A 74 11.68 0.23 5.33
CA THR A 74 12.87 0.83 4.71
C THR A 74 12.85 2.36 4.80
N HIS A 75 14.02 2.99 4.77
CA HIS A 75 14.12 4.44 4.79
C HIS A 75 13.56 5.04 3.49
N TYR A 76 12.82 6.12 3.61
CA TYR A 76 12.30 6.86 2.47
C TYR A 76 13.38 7.76 1.87
N ARG A 77 14.21 7.17 1.00
CA ARG A 77 15.43 7.81 0.47
C ARG A 77 15.23 9.15 -0.22
N ILE A 78 14.05 9.39 -0.80
CA ILE A 78 13.74 10.65 -1.53
C ILE A 78 12.95 11.65 -0.68
N SER A 79 12.78 11.39 0.62
CA SER A 79 12.13 12.34 1.53
C SER A 79 12.95 13.61 1.69
N ASN A 80 12.25 14.73 1.90
CA ASN A 80 12.86 16.00 2.30
C ASN A 80 13.03 16.12 3.83
N GLU A 81 12.53 15.17 4.61
CA GLU A 81 12.70 15.14 6.07
C GLU A 81 14.08 14.60 6.46
N PHE A 82 14.67 15.18 7.52
CA PHE A 82 15.94 14.73 8.09
C PHE A 82 15.81 14.42 9.59
N PRO A 83 16.08 13.17 10.03
CA PRO A 83 16.46 12.02 9.20
C PRO A 83 15.30 11.53 8.31
N PRO A 84 15.60 10.81 7.21
CA PRO A 84 14.54 10.24 6.36
C PRO A 84 13.63 9.31 7.18
N PRO A 85 12.30 9.41 7.02
CA PRO A 85 11.37 8.57 7.75
C PRO A 85 11.49 7.12 7.28
N ILE A 86 11.18 6.19 8.17
CA ILE A 86 11.07 4.77 7.83
C ILE A 86 9.66 4.54 7.30
N CYS A 87 9.52 3.85 6.18
CA CYS A 87 8.23 3.43 5.65
C CYS A 87 8.00 1.96 5.93
N ASP A 88 6.84 1.63 6.49
CA ASP A 88 6.34 0.27 6.52
C ASP A 88 5.52 -0.01 5.26
N ALA A 89 5.70 -1.20 4.70
CA ALA A 89 5.04 -1.64 3.49
C ALA A 89 4.29 -2.95 3.70
N TYR A 90 3.15 -3.06 3.05
CA TYR A 90 2.26 -4.20 3.15
C TYR A 90 1.68 -4.55 1.78
N THR A 91 1.46 -5.84 1.55
CA THR A 91 0.52 -6.33 0.53
C THR A 91 -0.84 -6.56 1.17
N PHE A 92 -1.90 -6.50 0.36
CA PHE A 92 -3.26 -6.75 0.80
C PHE A 92 -4.10 -7.34 -0.34
N SER A 93 -5.21 -7.97 0.00
CA SER A 93 -6.27 -8.35 -0.92
C SER A 93 -7.39 -7.30 -0.91
N SER A 94 -8.02 -7.10 -2.06
CA SER A 94 -9.25 -6.31 -2.17
C SER A 94 -10.10 -6.93 -3.26
N GLY A 95 -11.05 -7.80 -2.87
CA GLY A 95 -11.72 -8.66 -3.82
C GLY A 95 -10.72 -9.51 -4.61
N SER A 96 -10.69 -9.37 -5.95
CA SER A 96 -9.76 -10.10 -6.82
C SER A 96 -8.42 -9.40 -7.07
N ILE A 97 -8.15 -8.27 -6.40
CA ILE A 97 -6.95 -7.46 -6.61
C ILE A 97 -5.96 -7.68 -5.48
N CYS A 98 -4.72 -8.04 -5.82
CA CYS A 98 -3.58 -7.96 -4.90
C CYS A 98 -3.00 -6.54 -4.95
N GLY A 99 -3.13 -5.82 -3.84
CA GLY A 99 -2.69 -4.44 -3.67
C GLY A 99 -1.43 -4.31 -2.80
N TYR A 100 -0.82 -3.14 -2.88
CA TYR A 100 0.34 -2.73 -2.10
C TYR A 100 0.09 -1.36 -1.50
N ILE A 101 0.42 -1.21 -0.22
CA ILE A 101 0.39 0.08 0.48
C ILE A 101 1.71 0.29 1.23
N SER A 102 2.20 1.52 1.23
CA SER A 102 3.33 1.94 2.06
C SER A 102 3.00 3.23 2.79
N ILE A 103 3.25 3.25 4.09
CA ILE A 103 2.94 4.37 5.00
C ILE A 103 4.15 4.73 5.87
N PHE A 104 4.15 5.96 6.36
CA PHE A 104 5.04 6.38 7.44
C PHE A 104 4.40 7.48 8.27
N TYR A 105 4.91 7.69 9.49
CA TYR A 105 4.57 8.86 10.28
C TYR A 105 5.66 9.93 10.10
N SER A 106 5.26 11.09 9.57
CA SER A 106 6.12 12.27 9.44
C SER A 106 6.28 12.90 10.82
N GLN A 107 7.45 12.77 11.42
CA GLN A 107 7.77 13.44 12.69
C GLN A 107 7.87 14.95 12.49
N GLN A 108 8.32 15.42 11.33
CA GLN A 108 8.41 16.85 11.06
C GLN A 108 7.04 17.51 10.94
N ASN A 109 6.08 16.85 10.26
CA ASN A 109 4.75 17.41 10.02
C ASN A 109 3.68 16.90 10.99
N GLN A 110 4.07 16.05 11.95
CA GLN A 110 3.18 15.43 12.95
C GLN A 110 1.91 14.81 12.34
N ARG A 111 2.09 14.05 11.25
CA ARG A 111 0.99 13.39 10.52
C ARG A 111 1.45 12.12 9.81
N TRP A 112 0.52 11.21 9.59
CA TRP A 112 0.73 10.05 8.73
C TRP A 112 0.77 10.45 7.27
N ILE A 113 1.54 9.72 6.46
CA ILE A 113 1.63 9.88 5.02
C ILE A 113 1.44 8.52 4.37
N ILE A 114 0.51 8.44 3.42
CA ILE A 114 0.47 7.33 2.47
C ILE A 114 1.48 7.67 1.39
N LYS A 115 2.56 6.89 1.35
CA LYS A 115 3.62 7.05 0.36
C LYS A 115 3.26 6.37 -0.95
N SER A 116 2.61 5.21 -0.90
CA SER A 116 2.26 4.43 -2.08
C SER A 116 0.97 3.66 -1.83
N LEU A 117 0.09 3.62 -2.84
CA LEU A 117 -1.11 2.77 -2.87
C LEU A 117 -1.37 2.41 -4.33
N HIS A 118 -1.14 1.15 -4.68
CA HIS A 118 -1.25 0.67 -6.07
C HIS A 118 -1.47 -0.84 -6.10
N ARG A 119 -1.87 -1.38 -7.24
CA ARG A 119 -1.89 -2.82 -7.47
C ARG A 119 -0.47 -3.38 -7.47
N CYS A 120 -0.26 -4.57 -6.94
CA CYS A 120 1.00 -5.27 -7.08
C CYS A 120 1.29 -5.50 -8.58
N ARG A 121 2.45 -5.04 -9.06
CA ARG A 121 2.89 -5.36 -10.43
C ARG A 121 3.19 -6.86 -10.48
N LYS A 122 2.37 -7.59 -11.25
CA LYS A 122 2.40 -9.05 -11.50
C LYS A 122 3.54 -9.79 -10.78
N ARG A 123 3.21 -10.44 -9.67
CA ARG A 123 3.81 -11.73 -9.35
C ARG A 123 2.70 -12.75 -9.52
N ASP A 124 2.73 -13.38 -10.69
CA ASP A 124 1.98 -14.58 -11.02
C ASP A 124 0.45 -14.45 -11.00
N GLU A 125 -0.18 -15.48 -11.54
CA GLU A 125 -1.61 -15.64 -11.80
C GLU A 125 -2.51 -15.18 -10.64
N THR A 126 -3.61 -14.46 -10.92
CA THR A 126 -4.59 -14.11 -9.86
C THR A 126 -5.23 -15.37 -9.30
N ASP A 127 -5.66 -15.40 -8.04
CA ASP A 127 -6.36 -16.56 -7.46
C ASP A 127 -7.58 -16.99 -8.29
N PHE A 128 -8.26 -16.02 -8.90
CA PHE A 128 -9.35 -16.27 -9.83
C PHE A 128 -8.86 -16.94 -11.12
N ALA A 129 -7.77 -16.46 -11.73
CA ALA A 129 -7.19 -17.10 -12.90
C ALA A 129 -6.68 -18.52 -12.57
N LEU A 130 -6.07 -18.72 -11.40
CA LEU A 130 -5.62 -20.02 -10.92
C LEU A 130 -6.81 -20.97 -10.70
N ALA A 131 -7.90 -20.48 -10.10
CA ALA A 131 -9.13 -21.26 -9.93
C ALA A 131 -9.76 -21.64 -11.28
N PHE A 132 -9.81 -20.71 -12.22
CA PHE A 132 -10.35 -20.96 -13.57
C PHE A 132 -9.45 -21.91 -14.37
N ARG A 133 -8.12 -21.80 -14.25
CA ARG A 133 -7.18 -22.75 -14.85
C ARG A 133 -7.33 -24.15 -14.24
N LYS A 134 -7.42 -24.26 -12.91
CA LYS A 134 -7.72 -25.53 -12.21
C LYS A 134 -9.07 -26.12 -12.62
N ALA A 135 -10.05 -25.28 -12.93
CA ALA A 135 -11.36 -25.69 -13.42
C ALA A 135 -11.38 -26.00 -14.94
N GLY A 136 -10.25 -25.88 -15.65
CA GLY A 136 -10.16 -26.12 -17.09
C GLY A 136 -10.85 -25.04 -17.95
N MET A 137 -11.10 -23.85 -17.39
CA MET A 137 -11.77 -22.73 -18.05
C MET A 137 -10.81 -21.73 -18.67
N LEU A 138 -9.51 -21.83 -18.38
CA LEU A 138 -8.43 -21.09 -19.04
C LEU A 138 -7.42 -22.09 -19.58
N ASN A 139 -7.25 -22.11 -20.91
CA ASN A 139 -6.17 -22.83 -21.56
C ASN A 139 -4.97 -21.89 -21.70
N ASP A 140 -3.77 -22.39 -21.40
CA ASP A 140 -2.55 -21.66 -21.72
C ASP A 140 -2.48 -21.52 -23.25
N GLU A 141 -2.51 -20.28 -23.75
CA GLU A 141 -2.26 -20.01 -25.17
C GLU A 141 -0.85 -20.53 -25.48
N LYS A 142 -0.80 -21.69 -26.15
CA LYS A 142 0.42 -22.15 -26.80
C LYS A 142 0.74 -21.13 -27.89
N ASN A 143 1.74 -20.30 -27.66
CA ASN A 143 2.42 -19.64 -28.75
C ASN A 143 3.15 -20.73 -29.55
N GLU A 144 2.52 -21.18 -30.63
CA GLU A 144 3.21 -21.77 -31.77
C GLU A 144 3.87 -20.61 -32.53
N GLU A 145 5.19 -20.48 -32.39
CA GLU A 145 6.18 -20.34 -33.48
C GLU A 145 7.62 -20.31 -32.92
#